data_AF-A0A1G8AD35-F1
#
_entry.id   AF-A0A1G8AD35-F1
#
_cell.length_a   1.000
_cell.length_b   1.000
_cell.length_c   1.000
_cell.angle_alpha   90.00
_cell.angle_beta   90.00
_cell.angle_gamma   90.00
#
_symmetry.space_group_name_H-M   'P 1'
#
loop_
_entity.id
_entity.type
_entity.pdbx_description
1 polymer ?
#
loop_
_entity_poly.entity_id
_entity_poly.type
_entity_poly.pdbx_seq_one_letter_code
_entity_poly.pdbx_strand_id
1 'polypeptide(L)'
;MRPVNFIADNDVTLLHTGTDYFPALIAAIDAAQYEVYFETYIFAGDETGKSVVAALIRAAQRGVQVRVITDWWGTGRRQINSMHDELTAGGVEHRRFNPWFKRGVTRTHRKICVVDRAVAYVGGININDDMFCDYDHSKALSAPRWDFAVQVRGPLVAEIQLEAVTQWRRLGKLSLIKRIGLYRDMRKVEKIAAAHAVQAGFVVRDNLRNRHTIQRAYLKALGQARKSVLLANPYFAPSRKFRRALTSAAERGVEVVLLIGVGEIWLQDAVAHSFYPKLLAAGVKVVEYHKTQLHAKVAVIDDDWATVGSSNVDGLSLFLNQEANVVIKDAAFAQSLRQHIEAAIADGKVITYDDFEHVGHVRRIGYEIAFVLYKLLMRVFAVGKYA
;
A
#
# COMPACT_ATOMS: atom_id res chain seq x y z
N MET A 1 -13.76 -13.81 -10.42
CA MET A 1 -12.95 -13.17 -9.36
C MET A 1 -11.49 -13.55 -9.60
N ARG A 2 -10.55 -12.60 -9.80
CA ARG A 2 -9.23 -12.93 -10.37
C ARG A 2 -8.24 -13.48 -9.31
N PRO A 3 -7.53 -14.58 -9.59
CA PRO A 3 -6.35 -14.98 -8.84
C PRO A 3 -5.17 -14.04 -9.13
N VAL A 4 -4.12 -14.09 -8.31
CA VAL A 4 -2.85 -13.41 -8.64
C VAL A 4 -2.27 -14.06 -9.90
N ASN A 5 -1.98 -13.24 -10.91
CA ASN A 5 -1.26 -13.66 -12.10
C ASN A 5 0.24 -13.51 -11.82
N PHE A 6 0.97 -14.62 -11.74
CA PHE A 6 2.41 -14.57 -11.55
C PHE A 6 3.09 -14.60 -12.92
N ILE A 7 3.95 -13.62 -13.16
CA ILE A 7 4.78 -13.50 -14.35
C ILE A 7 6.22 -13.76 -13.90
N ALA A 8 6.98 -14.57 -14.66
CA ALA A 8 8.40 -14.81 -14.41
C ALA A 8 9.28 -13.72 -15.04
N ASP A 9 10.61 -13.89 -14.95
CA ASP A 9 11.60 -13.04 -15.64
C ASP A 9 11.58 -11.57 -15.21
N ASN A 10 11.22 -11.33 -13.95
CA ASN A 10 11.32 -10.02 -13.34
C ASN A 10 12.60 -9.86 -12.53
N ASP A 11 13.02 -8.62 -12.39
CA ASP A 11 13.97 -8.17 -11.39
C ASP A 11 13.20 -7.24 -10.44
N VAL A 12 13.19 -7.58 -9.16
CA VAL A 12 12.45 -6.85 -8.12
C VAL A 12 13.40 -6.46 -7.01
N THR A 13 13.67 -5.16 -6.89
CA THR A 13 14.54 -4.60 -5.85
C THR A 13 13.67 -3.99 -4.75
N LEU A 14 13.96 -4.34 -3.48
CA LEU A 14 13.34 -3.71 -2.31
C LEU A 14 13.98 -2.34 -2.08
N LEU A 15 13.15 -1.32 -1.84
CA LEU A 15 13.57 0.03 -1.47
C LEU A 15 13.06 0.33 -0.07
N HIS A 16 13.96 0.63 0.85
CA HIS A 16 13.65 0.90 2.24
C HIS A 16 13.69 2.41 2.51
N THR A 17 12.57 2.93 3.04
CA THR A 17 12.34 4.36 3.27
C THR A 17 12.52 5.21 2.01
N GLY A 18 12.29 6.51 2.16
CA GLY A 18 12.57 7.55 1.18
C GLY A 18 14.05 7.68 0.85
N THR A 19 14.94 7.24 1.75
CA THR A 19 16.40 7.28 1.54
C THR A 19 16.79 6.46 0.32
N ASP A 20 16.24 5.26 0.14
CA ASP A 20 16.49 4.45 -1.06
C ASP A 20 15.53 4.84 -2.19
N TYR A 21 14.27 5.15 -1.85
CA TYR A 21 13.21 5.32 -2.82
C TYR A 21 13.33 6.59 -3.66
N PHE A 22 13.54 7.76 -3.03
CA PHE A 22 13.52 9.03 -3.76
C PHE A 22 14.69 9.18 -4.74
N PRO A 23 15.94 8.82 -4.40
CA PRO A 23 17.04 8.85 -5.36
C PRO A 23 16.80 7.95 -6.57
N ALA A 24 16.33 6.71 -6.35
CA ALA A 24 16.03 5.78 -7.43
C ALA A 24 14.89 6.29 -8.34
N LEU A 25 13.81 6.79 -7.74
CA LEU A 25 12.67 7.35 -8.44
C LEU A 25 13.07 8.58 -9.30
N ILE A 26 13.78 9.53 -8.71
CA ILE A 26 14.22 10.75 -9.39
C ILE A 26 15.18 10.41 -10.53
N ALA A 27 16.15 9.52 -10.30
CA ALA A 27 17.08 9.08 -11.33
C ALA A 27 16.35 8.42 -12.52
N ALA A 28 15.32 7.62 -12.27
CA ALA A 28 14.51 7.04 -13.34
C ALA A 28 13.74 8.12 -14.13
N ILE A 29 13.11 9.09 -13.45
CA ILE A 29 12.40 10.20 -14.11
C ILE A 29 13.36 11.08 -14.92
N ASP A 30 14.56 11.35 -14.39
CA ASP A 30 15.58 12.11 -15.10
C ASP A 30 16.17 11.36 -16.30
N ALA A 31 16.21 10.02 -16.25
CA ALA A 31 16.62 9.18 -17.38
C ALA A 31 15.50 8.94 -18.42
N ALA A 32 14.25 9.31 -18.11
CA ALA A 32 13.10 9.03 -18.97
C ALA A 32 13.24 9.67 -20.36
N GLN A 33 12.83 8.91 -21.39
CA GLN A 33 12.90 9.28 -22.80
C GLN A 33 11.52 9.43 -23.47
N TYR A 34 10.50 8.69 -23.02
CA TYR A 34 9.21 8.58 -23.72
C TYR A 34 8.03 8.96 -22.85
N GLU A 35 7.86 8.29 -21.70
CA GLU A 35 6.69 8.48 -20.85
C GLU A 35 6.98 8.27 -19.36
N VAL A 36 6.33 9.07 -18.53
CA VAL A 36 6.28 8.89 -17.08
C VAL A 36 4.81 8.91 -16.66
N TYR A 37 4.34 7.83 -16.04
CA TYR A 37 3.09 7.81 -15.30
C TYR A 37 3.39 7.83 -13.81
N PHE A 38 2.75 8.73 -13.09
CA PHE A 38 2.96 8.90 -11.65
C PHE A 38 1.62 9.01 -10.93
N GLU A 39 1.42 8.26 -9.86
CA GLU A 39 0.23 8.29 -9.03
C GLU A 39 0.62 8.15 -7.56
N THR A 40 0.08 9.01 -6.70
CA THR A 40 0.29 8.94 -5.25
C THR A 40 -0.90 9.48 -4.45
N TYR A 41 -0.97 9.11 -3.18
CA TYR A 41 -1.97 9.59 -2.22
C TYR A 41 -1.58 10.93 -1.59
N ILE A 42 -0.44 10.99 -0.89
CA ILE A 42 0.10 12.22 -0.32
C ILE A 42 1.23 12.73 -1.19
N PHE A 43 1.20 14.04 -1.45
CA PHE A 43 2.26 14.77 -2.14
C PHE A 43 2.48 16.11 -1.42
N ALA A 44 3.40 16.12 -0.46
CA ALA A 44 3.71 17.29 0.34
C ALA A 44 4.47 18.36 -0.46
N GLY A 45 4.43 19.59 0.03
CA GLY A 45 5.17 20.73 -0.51
C GLY A 45 6.53 20.95 0.17
N ASP A 46 7.09 19.90 0.78
CA ASP A 46 8.42 19.90 1.41
C ASP A 46 9.54 19.73 0.37
N GLU A 47 10.80 19.69 0.83
CA GLU A 47 11.96 19.58 -0.07
C GLU A 47 11.97 18.28 -0.89
N THR A 48 11.50 17.18 -0.31
CA THR A 48 11.30 15.91 -1.03
C THR A 48 10.28 16.08 -2.16
N GLY A 49 9.11 16.65 -1.84
CA GLY A 49 8.07 16.92 -2.83
C GLY A 49 8.55 17.85 -3.94
N LYS A 50 9.21 18.95 -3.60
CA LYS A 50 9.80 19.89 -4.57
C LYS A 50 10.82 19.21 -5.48
N SER A 51 11.65 18.32 -4.94
CA SER A 51 12.65 17.58 -5.71
C SER A 51 11.99 16.66 -6.75
N VAL A 52 10.90 15.98 -6.37
CA VAL A 52 10.11 15.13 -7.29
C VAL A 52 9.39 15.98 -8.34
N VAL A 53 8.77 17.11 -7.96
CA VAL A 53 8.14 18.05 -8.92
C VAL A 53 9.17 18.56 -9.93
N ALA A 54 10.35 18.97 -9.47
CA ALA A 54 11.42 19.44 -10.34
C ALA A 54 11.87 18.36 -11.33
N ALA A 55 12.00 17.10 -10.89
CA ALA A 55 12.34 15.99 -11.78
C ALA A 55 11.27 15.75 -12.86
N LEU A 56 9.99 15.76 -12.46
CA LEU A 56 8.86 15.61 -13.40
C LEU A 56 8.82 16.74 -14.43
N ILE A 57 9.07 17.99 -14.01
CA ILE A 57 9.14 19.15 -14.91
C ILE A 57 10.35 19.04 -15.85
N ARG A 58 11.54 18.69 -15.34
CA ARG A 58 12.72 18.46 -16.18
C ARG A 58 12.44 17.42 -17.26
N ALA A 59 11.77 16.32 -16.93
CA ALA A 59 11.38 15.31 -17.90
C ALA A 59 10.42 15.88 -18.97
N ALA A 60 9.38 16.60 -18.56
CA ALA A 60 8.44 17.21 -19.51
C ALA A 60 9.11 18.23 -20.44
N GLN A 61 10.06 19.04 -19.93
CA GLN A 61 10.82 20.00 -20.72
C GLN A 61 11.74 19.35 -21.76
N ARG A 62 12.19 18.10 -21.53
CA ARG A 62 12.91 17.29 -22.54
C ARG A 62 11.99 16.68 -23.60
N GLY A 63 10.67 16.90 -23.51
CA GLY A 63 9.67 16.33 -24.42
C GLY A 63 9.10 14.98 -23.98
N VAL A 64 9.43 14.49 -22.78
CA VAL A 64 8.86 13.26 -22.23
C VAL A 64 7.39 13.48 -21.88
N GLN A 65 6.53 12.51 -22.17
CA GLN A 65 5.13 12.58 -21.79
C GLN A 65 4.94 12.28 -20.30
N VAL A 66 4.77 13.32 -19.49
CA VAL A 66 4.62 13.16 -18.03
C VAL A 66 3.17 13.32 -17.60
N ARG A 67 2.65 12.31 -16.89
CA ARG A 67 1.25 12.23 -16.43
C ARG A 67 1.18 11.92 -14.96
N VAL A 68 0.65 12.86 -14.20
CA VAL A 68 0.60 12.80 -12.73
C VAL A 68 -0.84 12.74 -12.24
N ILE A 69 -1.13 11.80 -11.33
CA ILE A 69 -2.37 11.70 -10.58
C ILE A 69 -2.06 11.90 -9.10
N THR A 70 -2.69 12.89 -8.48
CA THR A 70 -2.61 13.05 -7.03
C THR A 70 -3.99 13.08 -6.39
N ASP A 71 -4.06 12.60 -5.16
CA ASP A 71 -5.32 12.47 -4.45
C ASP A 71 -5.73 13.76 -3.74
N TRP A 72 -6.93 14.28 -4.03
CA TRP A 72 -7.33 15.65 -3.66
C TRP A 72 -7.26 15.98 -2.16
N TRP A 73 -7.55 15.01 -1.31
CA TRP A 73 -7.55 15.15 0.13
C TRP A 73 -6.35 14.53 0.83
N GLY A 74 -5.72 13.49 0.28
CA GLY A 74 -4.39 13.07 0.78
C GLY A 74 -3.37 14.19 0.64
N THR A 75 -3.29 14.82 -0.54
CA THR A 75 -2.42 15.98 -0.80
C THR A 75 -2.91 17.26 -0.13
N GLY A 76 -4.21 17.39 0.13
CA GLY A 76 -4.81 18.61 0.68
C GLY A 76 -5.04 19.72 -0.37
N ARG A 77 -6.12 20.49 -0.17
CA ARG A 77 -6.66 21.42 -1.19
C ARG A 77 -5.68 22.52 -1.62
N ARG A 78 -4.94 23.11 -0.69
CA ARG A 78 -4.00 24.21 -1.00
C ARG A 78 -2.82 23.68 -1.82
N GLN A 79 -2.17 22.64 -1.31
CA GLN A 79 -1.00 22.03 -1.93
C GLN A 79 -1.33 21.47 -3.32
N ILE A 80 -2.44 20.73 -3.47
CA ILE A 80 -2.79 20.13 -4.76
C ILE A 80 -3.09 21.18 -5.84
N ASN A 81 -3.60 22.35 -5.46
CA ASN A 81 -3.85 23.44 -6.41
C ASN A 81 -2.53 24.11 -6.82
N SER A 82 -1.68 24.47 -5.84
CA SER A 82 -0.36 25.05 -6.11
C SER A 82 0.49 24.15 -7.00
N MET A 83 0.59 22.87 -6.64
CA MET A 83 1.31 21.86 -7.41
C MET A 83 0.68 21.63 -8.80
N HIS A 84 -0.63 21.77 -8.94
CA HIS A 84 -1.24 21.67 -10.27
C HIS A 84 -0.81 22.81 -11.18
N ASP A 85 -0.83 24.03 -10.70
CA ASP A 85 -0.44 25.20 -11.48
C ASP A 85 1.04 25.09 -11.88
N GLU A 86 1.91 24.71 -10.93
CA GLU A 86 3.34 24.49 -11.16
C GLU A 86 3.61 23.36 -12.19
N LEU A 87 3.03 22.17 -12.00
CA LEU A 87 3.21 21.04 -12.92
C LEU A 87 2.72 21.39 -14.34
N THR A 88 1.54 22.02 -14.45
CA THR A 88 0.98 22.36 -15.77
C THR A 88 1.80 23.44 -16.49
N ALA A 89 2.32 24.44 -15.77
CA ALA A 89 3.23 25.43 -16.32
C ALA A 89 4.55 24.79 -16.81
N GLY A 90 5.02 23.73 -16.14
CA GLY A 90 6.18 22.94 -16.55
C GLY A 90 5.93 21.91 -17.66
N GLY A 91 4.72 21.87 -18.25
CA GLY A 91 4.37 20.94 -19.34
C GLY A 91 3.93 19.55 -18.88
N VAL A 92 3.73 19.32 -17.58
CA VAL A 92 3.25 18.05 -17.03
C VAL A 92 1.72 17.99 -17.09
N GLU A 93 1.18 16.88 -17.59
CA GLU A 93 -0.26 16.63 -17.51
C GLU A 93 -0.63 16.20 -16.07
N HIS A 94 -1.41 17.01 -15.34
CA HIS A 94 -1.81 16.69 -13.97
C HIS A 94 -3.33 16.49 -13.81
N ARG A 95 -3.75 15.41 -13.12
CA ARG A 95 -5.15 15.13 -12.76
C ARG A 95 -5.32 14.92 -11.26
N ARG A 96 -6.36 15.55 -10.71
CA ARG A 96 -6.74 15.42 -9.31
C ARG A 96 -7.73 14.28 -9.15
N PHE A 97 -7.41 13.31 -8.30
CA PHE A 97 -8.30 12.19 -8.01
C PHE A 97 -9.38 12.59 -7.00
N ASN A 98 -10.63 12.34 -7.39
CA ASN A 98 -11.83 12.53 -6.59
C ASN A 98 -11.96 13.90 -5.88
N PRO A 99 -11.79 15.04 -6.59
CA PRO A 99 -12.01 16.34 -6.00
C PRO A 99 -13.48 16.49 -5.60
N TRP A 100 -13.72 17.01 -4.39
CA TRP A 100 -15.07 17.24 -3.84
C TRP A 100 -15.93 15.97 -3.74
N PHE A 101 -15.29 14.80 -3.55
CA PHE A 101 -16.00 13.53 -3.34
C PHE A 101 -16.96 13.11 -4.47
N LYS A 102 -16.73 13.56 -5.71
CA LYS A 102 -17.53 13.20 -6.91
C LYS A 102 -17.60 11.69 -7.19
N ARG A 103 -16.74 10.89 -6.55
CA ARG A 103 -16.69 9.41 -6.60
C ARG A 103 -16.96 8.80 -5.23
N GLY A 104 -17.78 9.46 -4.41
CA GLY A 104 -18.01 9.10 -3.01
C GLY A 104 -16.75 9.28 -2.17
N VAL A 105 -16.59 8.45 -1.14
CA VAL A 105 -15.45 8.52 -0.21
C VAL A 105 -14.20 7.76 -0.68
N THR A 106 -14.22 7.18 -1.88
CA THR A 106 -13.09 6.40 -2.42
C THR A 106 -11.89 7.29 -2.66
N ARG A 107 -10.70 6.87 -2.21
CA ARG A 107 -9.44 7.54 -2.51
C ARG A 107 -8.56 6.71 -3.43
N THR A 108 -7.64 7.35 -4.14
CA THR A 108 -6.51 6.60 -4.69
C THR A 108 -5.43 6.55 -3.63
N HIS A 109 -5.20 5.36 -3.11
CA HIS A 109 -4.18 5.11 -2.11
C HIS A 109 -2.94 4.41 -2.71
N ARG A 110 -2.99 4.16 -4.02
CA ARG A 110 -1.92 3.58 -4.82
C ARG A 110 -0.76 4.56 -4.92
N LYS A 111 0.46 4.04 -4.76
CA LYS A 111 1.69 4.73 -5.13
C LYS A 111 2.34 3.94 -6.25
N ILE A 112 2.25 4.48 -7.45
CA ILE A 112 2.71 3.82 -8.68
C ILE A 112 3.46 4.85 -9.50
N CYS A 113 4.69 4.55 -9.88
CA CYS A 113 5.38 5.25 -10.95
C CYS A 113 5.78 4.25 -12.03
N VAL A 114 5.62 4.59 -13.31
CA VAL A 114 6.10 3.78 -14.44
C VAL A 114 6.86 4.71 -15.36
N VAL A 115 8.09 4.35 -15.70
CA VAL A 115 8.96 5.11 -16.60
C VAL A 115 9.29 4.25 -17.81
N ASP A 116 9.01 4.79 -19.00
CA ASP A 116 9.34 4.23 -20.32
C ASP A 116 8.90 2.78 -20.55
N ARG A 117 7.92 2.29 -19.78
CA ARG A 117 7.49 0.88 -19.76
C ARG A 117 8.63 -0.10 -19.41
N ALA A 118 9.75 0.41 -18.91
CA ALA A 118 10.95 -0.34 -18.63
C ALA A 118 11.13 -0.58 -17.12
N VAL A 119 10.74 0.39 -16.30
CA VAL A 119 10.81 0.30 -14.85
C VAL A 119 9.52 0.81 -14.22
N ALA A 120 9.10 0.14 -13.15
CA ALA A 120 7.97 0.56 -12.33
C ALA A 120 8.33 0.58 -10.85
N TYR A 121 7.71 1.49 -10.11
CA TYR A 121 7.80 1.61 -8.67
C TYR A 121 6.42 1.41 -8.06
N VAL A 122 6.30 0.54 -7.06
CA VAL A 122 5.04 0.27 -6.35
C VAL A 122 5.30 0.11 -4.86
N GLY A 123 4.53 0.76 -4.00
CA GLY A 123 4.79 0.66 -2.55
C GLY A 123 3.82 1.40 -1.64
N GLY A 124 4.25 1.55 -0.38
CA GLY A 124 3.57 2.30 0.66
C GLY A 124 4.02 3.76 0.78
N ILE A 125 5.23 4.07 0.28
CA ILE A 125 5.91 5.36 0.46
C ILE A 125 5.15 6.50 -0.22
N ASN A 126 4.79 7.51 0.56
CA ASN A 126 4.20 8.77 0.09
C ASN A 126 5.27 9.74 -0.41
N ILE A 127 4.88 10.84 -1.05
CA ILE A 127 5.83 11.87 -1.46
C ILE A 127 5.84 12.96 -0.39
N ASN A 128 6.69 12.75 0.61
CA ASN A 128 6.93 13.67 1.72
C ASN A 128 8.26 13.32 2.40
N ASP A 129 8.72 14.19 3.28
CA ASP A 129 9.89 13.94 4.12
C ASP A 129 9.57 12.89 5.19
N ASP A 130 10.38 11.84 5.22
CA ASP A 130 10.26 10.72 6.15
C ASP A 130 10.75 11.06 7.56
N MET A 131 11.39 12.22 7.76
CA MET A 131 11.79 12.69 9.07
C MET A 131 10.68 13.43 9.82
N PHE A 132 9.49 13.56 9.23
CA PHE A 132 8.35 14.25 9.85
C PHE A 132 7.08 13.38 9.85
N CYS A 133 6.19 13.63 10.80
CA CYS A 133 4.92 12.92 10.89
C CYS A 133 3.98 13.29 9.72
N ASP A 134 3.30 12.28 9.13
CA ASP A 134 2.36 12.48 7.99
C ASP A 134 1.24 13.49 8.27
N TYR A 135 0.77 13.55 9.52
CA TYR A 135 -0.40 14.36 9.92
C TYR A 135 -0.01 15.66 10.64
N ASP A 136 1.26 15.80 10.98
CA ASP A 136 1.80 16.97 11.67
C ASP A 136 3.27 17.16 11.29
N HIS A 137 3.49 17.93 10.22
CA HIS A 137 4.84 18.25 9.74
C HIS A 137 5.66 19.10 10.72
N SER A 138 5.10 19.58 11.83
CA SER A 138 5.87 20.22 12.90
C SER A 138 6.55 19.19 13.82
N LYS A 139 6.10 17.93 13.79
CA LYS A 139 6.61 16.85 14.61
C LYS A 139 7.67 16.05 13.86
N ALA A 140 8.93 16.24 14.26
CA ALA A 140 10.04 15.42 13.78
C ALA A 140 9.95 13.98 14.35
N LEU A 141 10.40 13.02 13.55
CA LEU A 141 10.54 11.61 13.91
C LEU A 141 11.99 11.33 14.35
N SER A 142 12.15 10.37 15.26
CA SER A 142 13.45 9.91 15.78
C SER A 142 14.29 9.15 14.74
N ALA A 143 13.65 8.64 13.69
CA ALA A 143 14.28 7.97 12.55
C ALA A 143 13.36 8.13 11.32
N PRO A 144 13.87 7.92 10.09
CA PRO A 144 13.03 7.95 8.90
C PRO A 144 11.83 7.01 9.04
N ARG A 145 10.65 7.45 8.58
CA ARG A 145 9.44 6.65 8.52
C ARG A 145 9.74 5.28 7.92
N TRP A 146 9.27 4.25 8.63
CA TRP A 146 9.55 2.87 8.26
C TRP A 146 8.50 2.37 7.27
N ASP A 147 8.85 2.39 5.98
CA ASP A 147 8.00 2.03 4.86
C ASP A 147 8.83 1.47 3.70
N PHE A 148 8.16 0.83 2.74
CA PHE A 148 8.82 0.12 1.63
C PHE A 148 8.14 0.40 0.30
N ALA A 149 8.95 0.36 -0.74
CA ALA A 149 8.52 0.22 -2.13
C ALA A 149 9.34 -0.86 -2.82
N VAL A 150 8.90 -1.27 -4.01
CA VAL A 150 9.67 -2.11 -4.90
C VAL A 150 9.93 -1.38 -6.21
N GLN A 151 11.16 -1.50 -6.70
CA GLN A 151 11.49 -1.24 -8.09
C GLN A 151 11.34 -2.55 -8.87
N VAL A 152 10.62 -2.52 -9.98
CA VAL A 152 10.33 -3.66 -10.83
C VAL A 152 10.87 -3.38 -12.23
N ARG A 153 11.67 -4.31 -12.75
CA ARG A 153 12.05 -4.40 -14.16
C ARG A 153 11.62 -5.77 -14.70
N GLY A 154 11.39 -5.85 -16.00
CA GLY A 154 10.93 -7.08 -16.66
C GLY A 154 9.44 -7.08 -17.00
N PRO A 155 8.88 -8.23 -17.40
CA PRO A 155 7.57 -8.31 -18.02
C PRO A 155 6.40 -7.80 -17.17
N LEU A 156 6.51 -7.83 -15.84
CA LEU A 156 5.46 -7.32 -14.94
C LEU A 156 5.20 -5.82 -15.12
N VAL A 157 6.19 -5.05 -15.60
CA VAL A 157 6.04 -3.61 -15.84
C VAL A 157 4.91 -3.33 -16.83
N ALA A 158 4.66 -4.22 -17.80
CA ALA A 158 3.57 -4.06 -18.75
C ALA A 158 2.18 -4.11 -18.08
N GLU A 159 1.98 -5.00 -17.09
CA GLU A 159 0.72 -5.04 -16.34
C GLU A 159 0.52 -3.79 -15.48
N ILE A 160 1.60 -3.33 -14.82
CA ILE A 160 1.56 -2.12 -13.99
C ILE A 160 1.28 -0.89 -14.86
N GLN A 161 1.93 -0.78 -16.01
CA GLN A 161 1.75 0.30 -16.97
C GLN A 161 0.32 0.31 -17.53
N LEU A 162 -0.23 -0.85 -17.90
CA LEU A 162 -1.61 -0.95 -18.37
C LEU A 162 -2.60 -0.41 -17.33
N GLU A 163 -2.40 -0.72 -16.05
CA GLU A 163 -3.27 -0.22 -14.97
C GLU A 163 -3.08 1.29 -14.71
N ALA A 164 -1.85 1.81 -14.80
CA ALA A 164 -1.57 3.25 -14.70
C ALA A 164 -2.23 4.04 -15.86
N VAL A 165 -2.04 3.58 -17.10
CA VAL A 165 -2.66 4.15 -18.32
C VAL A 165 -4.17 4.09 -18.23
N THR A 166 -4.72 2.96 -17.77
CA THR A 166 -6.16 2.76 -17.61
C THR A 166 -6.74 3.73 -16.60
N GLN A 167 -6.11 3.89 -15.44
CA GLN A 167 -6.53 4.87 -14.46
C GLN A 167 -6.49 6.27 -15.05
N TRP A 168 -5.38 6.65 -15.68
CA TRP A 168 -5.25 7.94 -16.35
C TRP A 168 -6.44 8.18 -17.26
N ARG A 169 -6.71 7.28 -18.20
CA ARG A 169 -7.84 7.36 -19.13
C ARG A 169 -9.19 7.48 -18.41
N ARG A 170 -9.43 6.71 -17.34
CA ARG A 170 -10.67 6.76 -16.53
C ARG A 170 -10.91 8.11 -15.88
N LEU A 171 -9.85 8.83 -15.51
CA LEU A 171 -9.94 10.17 -14.93
C LEU A 171 -10.21 11.27 -15.97
N GLY A 172 -9.93 10.99 -17.25
CA GLY A 172 -10.12 11.93 -18.34
C GLY A 172 -11.55 11.96 -18.88
N LYS A 173 -11.74 12.81 -19.89
CA LYS A 173 -12.99 12.86 -20.67
C LYS A 173 -12.99 11.70 -21.67
N LEU A 174 -13.63 10.58 -21.32
CA LEU A 174 -13.88 9.48 -22.24
C LEU A 174 -15.34 9.50 -22.71
N SER A 175 -15.57 9.36 -24.02
CA SER A 175 -16.91 9.06 -24.54
C SER A 175 -17.37 7.68 -24.05
N LEU A 176 -18.69 7.47 -23.96
CA LEU A 176 -19.26 6.23 -23.44
C LEU A 176 -18.76 4.98 -24.20
N ILE A 177 -18.65 5.08 -25.53
CA ILE A 177 -18.15 4.00 -26.40
C ILE A 177 -16.69 3.65 -26.06
N LYS A 178 -15.81 4.66 -25.97
CA LYS A 178 -14.40 4.45 -25.59
C LYS A 178 -14.28 3.90 -24.17
N ARG A 179 -15.18 4.28 -23.27
CA ARG A 179 -15.25 3.75 -21.90
C ARG A 179 -15.64 2.26 -21.89
N ILE A 180 -16.61 1.85 -22.70
CA ILE A 180 -17.01 0.45 -22.88
C ILE A 180 -15.87 -0.37 -23.52
N GLY A 181 -15.19 0.17 -24.54
CA GLY A 181 -14.02 -0.43 -25.17
C GLY A 181 -12.89 -0.69 -24.17
N LEU A 182 -12.51 0.32 -23.40
CA LEU A 182 -11.51 0.20 -22.32
C LEU A 182 -11.88 -0.92 -21.34
N TYR A 183 -13.16 -1.02 -20.95
CA TYR A 183 -13.62 -2.10 -20.10
C TYR A 183 -13.49 -3.48 -20.75
N ARG A 184 -13.70 -3.61 -22.07
CA ARG A 184 -13.53 -4.88 -22.80
C ARG A 184 -12.06 -5.26 -22.90
N ASP A 185 -11.17 -4.33 -23.20
CA ASP A 185 -9.72 -4.60 -23.31
C ASP A 185 -9.13 -5.03 -21.97
N MET A 186 -9.54 -4.40 -20.87
CA MET A 186 -9.20 -4.85 -19.52
C MET A 186 -9.68 -6.27 -19.17
N ARG A 187 -10.60 -6.87 -19.96
CA ARG A 187 -11.02 -8.28 -19.77
C ARG A 187 -10.08 -9.25 -20.48
N LYS A 188 -9.32 -8.81 -21.50
CA LYS A 188 -8.44 -9.63 -22.37
C LYS A 188 -6.99 -9.74 -21.87
N VAL A 189 -6.75 -9.78 -20.56
CA VAL A 189 -5.38 -10.08 -20.08
C VAL A 189 -5.13 -11.57 -20.30
N GLU A 190 -4.37 -11.89 -21.33
CA GLU A 190 -3.95 -13.26 -21.64
C GLU A 190 -2.87 -13.74 -20.67
N LYS A 191 -2.93 -15.03 -20.34
CA LYS A 191 -2.02 -15.69 -19.42
C LYS A 191 -0.72 -15.98 -20.15
N ILE A 192 0.39 -15.42 -19.67
CA ILE A 192 1.72 -15.88 -20.04
C ILE A 192 2.28 -16.59 -18.82
N ALA A 193 2.34 -17.91 -18.88
CA ALA A 193 3.09 -18.71 -17.91
C ALA A 193 4.49 -18.89 -18.49
N ALA A 194 5.50 -18.44 -17.75
CA ALA A 194 6.91 -18.70 -18.04
C ALA A 194 7.57 -19.31 -16.80
N ALA A 195 8.59 -20.12 -17.03
CA ALA A 195 9.34 -20.82 -16.01
C ALA A 195 10.73 -20.19 -15.86
N HIS A 196 11.07 -19.90 -14.60
CA HIS A 196 12.38 -19.55 -14.04
C HIS A 196 12.96 -18.13 -14.24
N ALA A 197 12.53 -17.25 -13.31
CA ALA A 197 13.23 -16.13 -12.64
C ALA A 197 12.22 -15.55 -11.61
N VAL A 198 12.50 -14.43 -10.91
CA VAL A 198 11.61 -13.89 -9.85
C VAL A 198 10.17 -13.82 -10.35
N GLN A 199 9.30 -14.62 -9.72
CA GLN A 199 7.89 -14.65 -10.07
C GLN A 199 7.16 -13.57 -9.30
N ALA A 200 6.61 -12.58 -9.99
CA ALA A 200 5.90 -11.49 -9.36
C ALA A 200 4.53 -11.29 -9.99
N GLY A 201 3.57 -10.84 -9.18
CA GLY A 201 2.21 -10.58 -9.61
C GLY A 201 1.74 -9.23 -9.10
N PHE A 202 1.16 -8.44 -9.99
CA PHE A 202 0.61 -7.13 -9.66
C PHE A 202 -0.86 -7.28 -9.25
N VAL A 203 -1.18 -6.85 -8.04
CA VAL A 203 -2.49 -7.05 -7.43
C VAL A 203 -3.09 -5.70 -7.09
N VAL A 204 -4.07 -5.28 -7.88
CA VAL A 204 -4.84 -4.07 -7.60
C VAL A 204 -6.13 -4.40 -6.85
N ARG A 205 -6.62 -3.43 -6.10
CA ARG A 205 -7.97 -3.43 -5.55
C ARG A 205 -8.70 -2.17 -6.02
N ASP A 206 -9.91 -2.36 -6.55
CA ASP A 206 -10.79 -1.27 -6.96
C ASP A 206 -12.25 -1.56 -6.61
N ASN A 207 -13.12 -0.55 -6.68
CA ASN A 207 -14.55 -0.68 -6.39
C ASN A 207 -15.35 -1.35 -7.50
N LEU A 208 -14.70 -1.85 -8.56
CA LEU A 208 -15.37 -2.40 -9.73
C LEU A 208 -15.13 -3.91 -9.83
N ARG A 209 -13.92 -4.31 -10.24
CA ARG A 209 -13.57 -5.68 -10.63
C ARG A 209 -12.75 -6.41 -9.57
N ASN A 210 -11.93 -5.68 -8.82
CA ASN A 210 -10.87 -6.24 -7.99
C ASN A 210 -11.11 -6.07 -6.49
N ARG A 211 -12.38 -5.96 -6.08
CA ARG A 211 -12.81 -5.61 -4.71
C ARG A 211 -12.22 -6.43 -3.57
N HIS A 212 -11.76 -7.65 -3.83
CA HIS A 212 -11.18 -8.54 -2.82
C HIS A 212 -9.90 -9.22 -3.29
N THR A 213 -9.24 -8.73 -4.34
CA THR A 213 -8.11 -9.45 -4.94
C THR A 213 -6.92 -9.49 -3.97
N ILE A 214 -6.57 -8.36 -3.35
CA ILE A 214 -5.52 -8.29 -2.31
C ILE A 214 -5.86 -9.18 -1.11
N GLN A 215 -7.07 -9.04 -0.56
CA GLN A 215 -7.52 -9.88 0.56
C GLN A 215 -7.43 -11.38 0.23
N ARG A 216 -7.80 -11.79 -0.99
CA ARG A 216 -7.71 -13.20 -1.41
C ARG A 216 -6.26 -13.68 -1.56
N ALA A 217 -5.34 -12.83 -2.01
CA ALA A 217 -3.93 -13.17 -2.07
C ALA A 217 -3.40 -13.53 -0.67
N TYR A 218 -3.67 -12.67 0.33
CA TYR A 218 -3.36 -12.95 1.73
C TYR A 218 -4.03 -14.22 2.24
N LEU A 219 -5.35 -14.38 2.07
CA LEU A 219 -6.06 -15.56 2.57
C LEU A 219 -5.52 -16.87 1.96
N LYS A 220 -5.15 -16.85 0.67
CA LYS A 220 -4.55 -18.00 0.00
C LYS A 220 -3.19 -18.32 0.62
N ALA A 221 -2.32 -17.33 0.77
CA ALA A 221 -0.99 -17.52 1.34
C ALA A 221 -1.06 -17.98 2.81
N LEU A 222 -1.91 -17.36 3.65
CA LEU A 222 -2.14 -17.79 5.04
C LEU A 222 -2.69 -19.23 5.15
N GLY A 223 -3.55 -19.64 4.22
CA GLY A 223 -4.05 -21.02 4.16
C GLY A 223 -2.99 -22.03 3.72
N GLN A 224 -1.97 -21.57 2.98
CA GLN A 224 -0.87 -22.40 2.47
C GLN A 224 0.38 -22.37 3.36
N ALA A 225 0.45 -21.43 4.31
CA ALA A 225 1.58 -21.28 5.23
C ALA A 225 1.89 -22.58 6.00
N ARG A 226 3.18 -22.86 6.18
CA ARG A 226 3.70 -24.07 6.86
C ARG A 226 4.69 -23.78 7.98
N LYS A 227 5.41 -22.67 7.92
CA LYS A 227 6.52 -22.33 8.83
C LYS A 227 6.23 -21.05 9.60
N SER A 228 6.06 -19.94 8.89
CA SER A 228 5.93 -18.63 9.55
C SER A 228 5.14 -17.61 8.72
N VAL A 229 4.58 -16.62 9.39
CA VAL A 229 3.91 -15.46 8.83
C VAL A 229 4.41 -14.23 9.58
N LEU A 230 5.14 -13.36 8.89
CA LEU A 230 5.51 -12.02 9.38
C LEU A 230 4.65 -11.00 8.63
N LEU A 231 3.89 -10.19 9.36
CA LEU A 231 3.04 -9.15 8.76
C LEU A 231 3.26 -7.83 9.48
N ALA A 232 3.62 -6.79 8.72
CA ALA A 232 3.76 -5.43 9.24
C ALA A 232 2.71 -4.50 8.64
N ASN A 233 2.02 -3.72 9.50
CA ASN A 233 1.00 -2.77 9.06
C ASN A 233 0.82 -1.58 10.02
N PRO A 234 0.59 -0.35 9.53
CA PRO A 234 0.29 0.80 10.40
C PRO A 234 -1.04 0.63 11.14
N TYR A 235 -2.04 0.04 10.48
CA TYR A 235 -3.39 -0.02 10.99
C TYR A 235 -3.95 -1.43 10.84
N PHE A 236 -4.47 -1.95 11.94
CA PHE A 236 -4.91 -3.33 12.00
C PHE A 236 -6.38 -3.42 12.40
N ALA A 237 -7.25 -3.41 11.39
CA ALA A 237 -8.69 -3.63 11.52
C ALA A 237 -9.22 -4.68 10.53
N PRO A 238 -8.65 -5.91 10.54
CA PRO A 238 -8.97 -6.95 9.58
C PRO A 238 -10.42 -7.40 9.63
N SER A 239 -10.91 -7.90 8.48
CA SER A 239 -12.19 -8.63 8.43
C SER A 239 -12.16 -9.92 9.28
N ARG A 240 -13.35 -10.42 9.66
CA ARG A 240 -13.49 -11.71 10.37
C ARG A 240 -12.80 -12.88 9.65
N LYS A 241 -12.86 -12.92 8.31
CA LYS A 241 -12.20 -13.97 7.51
C LYS A 241 -10.69 -13.91 7.63
N PHE A 242 -10.13 -12.70 7.64
CA PHE A 242 -8.68 -12.50 7.75
C PHE A 242 -8.18 -12.86 9.15
N ARG A 243 -8.89 -12.43 10.20
CA ARG A 243 -8.57 -12.84 11.59
C ARG A 243 -8.58 -14.36 11.76
N ARG A 244 -9.61 -15.05 11.24
CA ARG A 244 -9.68 -16.51 11.26
C ARG A 244 -8.54 -17.19 10.51
N ALA A 245 -8.07 -16.62 9.41
CA ALA A 245 -6.94 -17.17 8.67
C ALA A 245 -5.64 -17.05 9.45
N LEU A 246 -5.43 -15.95 10.17
CA LEU A 246 -4.29 -15.77 11.07
C LEU A 246 -4.34 -16.76 12.24
N THR A 247 -5.46 -16.82 12.97
CA THR A 247 -5.60 -17.73 14.11
C THR A 247 -5.49 -19.19 13.68
N SER A 248 -6.11 -19.56 12.55
CA SER A 248 -5.99 -20.93 12.02
C SER A 248 -4.58 -21.27 11.57
N ALA A 249 -3.77 -20.31 11.12
CA ALA A 249 -2.36 -20.57 10.82
C ALA A 249 -1.59 -20.86 12.11
N ALA A 250 -1.77 -20.04 13.15
CA ALA A 250 -1.13 -20.23 14.44
C ALA A 250 -1.55 -21.56 15.10
N GLU A 251 -2.84 -21.92 15.06
CA GLU A 251 -3.37 -23.19 15.57
C GLU A 251 -2.79 -24.43 14.83
N ARG A 252 -2.33 -24.27 13.59
CA ARG A 252 -1.61 -25.33 12.84
C ARG A 252 -0.13 -25.44 13.20
N GLY A 253 0.37 -24.61 14.12
CA GLY A 253 1.78 -24.57 14.51
C GLY A 253 2.64 -23.66 13.62
N VAL A 254 2.04 -22.84 12.75
CA VAL A 254 2.78 -21.81 11.99
C VAL A 254 3.09 -20.65 12.92
N GLU A 255 4.33 -20.17 12.95
CA GLU A 255 4.68 -18.98 13.74
C GLU A 255 4.07 -17.73 13.10
N VAL A 256 3.09 -17.10 13.75
CA VAL A 256 2.46 -15.88 13.23
C VAL A 256 2.89 -14.68 14.09
N VAL A 257 3.55 -13.70 13.48
CA VAL A 257 3.96 -12.45 14.12
C VAL A 257 3.35 -11.25 13.40
N LEU A 258 2.65 -10.42 14.15
CA LEU A 258 2.09 -9.15 13.69
C LEU A 258 2.89 -7.99 14.26
N LEU A 259 3.53 -7.21 13.40
CA LEU A 259 4.16 -5.94 13.74
C LEU A 259 3.19 -4.80 13.41
N ILE A 260 2.76 -4.05 14.42
CA ILE A 260 1.69 -3.05 14.28
C ILE A 260 2.22 -1.67 14.66
N GLY A 261 2.04 -0.69 13.77
CA GLY A 261 2.31 0.71 14.09
C GLY A 261 1.30 1.26 15.10
N VAL A 262 1.75 2.10 16.02
CA VAL A 262 0.90 2.70 17.07
C VAL A 262 1.28 4.16 17.32
N GLY A 263 0.38 4.92 17.92
CA GLY A 263 0.63 6.31 18.33
C GLY A 263 0.32 7.35 17.25
N GLU A 264 -0.22 6.94 16.10
CA GLU A 264 -0.62 7.86 15.02
C GLU A 264 -2.07 8.35 15.19
N ILE A 265 -3.01 7.42 15.31
CA ILE A 265 -4.44 7.70 15.39
C ILE A 265 -5.03 6.85 16.52
N TRP A 266 -5.35 7.49 17.64
CA TRP A 266 -5.84 6.81 18.85
C TRP A 266 -7.00 5.84 18.58
N LEU A 267 -7.90 6.20 17.66
CA LEU A 267 -9.07 5.36 17.32
C LEU A 267 -8.65 4.09 16.60
N GLN A 268 -7.63 4.15 15.72
CA GLN A 268 -7.11 2.96 15.04
C GLN A 268 -6.39 2.05 16.03
N ASP A 269 -5.60 2.62 16.94
CA ASP A 269 -4.91 1.88 18.00
C ASP A 269 -5.93 1.16 18.91
N ALA A 270 -6.95 1.88 19.36
CA ALA A 270 -8.05 1.33 20.17
C ALA A 270 -8.79 0.19 19.46
N VAL A 271 -9.01 0.32 18.15
CA VAL A 271 -9.62 -0.74 17.34
C VAL A 271 -8.68 -1.95 17.22
N ALA A 272 -7.38 -1.73 17.00
CA ALA A 272 -6.39 -2.81 16.95
C ALA A 272 -6.32 -3.58 18.28
N HIS A 273 -6.25 -2.86 19.42
CA HIS A 273 -6.23 -3.43 20.76
C HIS A 273 -7.45 -4.32 21.05
N SER A 274 -8.62 -4.04 20.47
CA SER A 274 -9.80 -4.90 20.62
C SER A 274 -9.62 -6.31 20.04
N PHE A 275 -8.68 -6.52 19.11
CA PHE A 275 -8.42 -7.82 18.49
C PHE A 275 -7.34 -8.63 19.20
N TYR A 276 -6.43 -7.98 19.94
CA TYR A 276 -5.25 -8.62 20.49
C TYR A 276 -5.57 -9.80 21.42
N PRO A 277 -6.52 -9.72 22.38
CA PRO A 277 -6.78 -10.83 23.30
C PRO A 277 -7.15 -12.14 22.61
N LYS A 278 -7.87 -12.07 21.48
CA LYS A 278 -8.27 -13.28 20.71
C LYS A 278 -7.14 -13.80 19.83
N LEU A 279 -6.25 -12.92 19.37
CA LEU A 279 -5.10 -13.30 18.55
C LEU A 279 -4.03 -13.98 19.42
N LEU A 280 -3.71 -13.37 20.57
CA LEU A 280 -2.81 -13.93 21.57
C LEU A 280 -3.30 -15.32 22.02
N ALA A 281 -4.62 -15.52 22.16
CA ALA A 281 -5.23 -16.80 22.57
C ALA A 281 -4.90 -17.94 21.63
N ALA A 282 -4.84 -17.61 20.34
CA ALA A 282 -4.60 -18.56 19.28
C ALA A 282 -3.10 -18.76 19.02
N GLY A 283 -2.22 -18.14 19.80
CA GLY A 283 -0.76 -18.23 19.64
C GLY A 283 -0.16 -17.24 18.63
N VAL A 284 -0.93 -16.24 18.18
CA VAL A 284 -0.39 -15.15 17.34
C VAL A 284 0.43 -14.21 18.22
N LYS A 285 1.69 -13.97 17.86
CA LYS A 285 2.55 -12.97 18.50
C LYS A 285 2.22 -11.58 17.97
N VAL A 286 2.08 -10.61 18.86
CA VAL A 286 1.82 -9.21 18.50
C VAL A 286 2.94 -8.34 19.04
N VAL A 287 3.46 -7.45 18.21
CA VAL A 287 4.54 -6.53 18.52
C VAL A 287 4.11 -5.13 18.09
N GLU A 288 4.15 -4.17 19.01
CA GLU A 288 3.90 -2.77 18.70
C GLU A 288 5.20 -2.05 18.37
N TYR A 289 5.21 -1.29 17.29
CA TYR A 289 6.37 -0.53 16.86
C TYR A 289 6.29 0.92 17.33
N HIS A 290 7.28 1.33 18.13
CA HIS A 290 7.32 2.66 18.77
C HIS A 290 8.53 3.51 18.35
N LYS A 291 9.51 2.94 17.64
CA LYS A 291 10.79 3.61 17.33
C LYS A 291 10.64 4.80 16.39
N THR A 292 9.77 4.70 15.41
CA THR A 292 9.38 5.78 14.48
C THR A 292 7.99 5.44 13.93
N GLN A 293 7.49 6.24 12.99
CA GLN A 293 6.23 5.99 12.31
C GLN A 293 6.36 4.74 11.42
N LEU A 294 5.61 3.67 11.73
CA LEU A 294 5.51 2.46 10.89
C LEU A 294 4.42 2.69 9.86
N HIS A 295 4.80 2.80 8.59
CA HIS A 295 3.85 2.95 7.49
C HIS A 295 4.01 1.83 6.43
N ALA A 296 4.84 0.82 6.67
CA ALA A 296 4.94 -0.35 5.81
C ALA A 296 3.62 -1.13 5.72
N LYS A 297 3.29 -1.63 4.51
CA LYS A 297 2.22 -2.63 4.31
C LYS A 297 2.78 -3.86 3.64
N VAL A 298 3.53 -4.62 4.43
CA VAL A 298 4.35 -5.72 3.94
C VAL A 298 4.06 -7.02 4.69
N ALA A 299 4.29 -8.14 4.04
CA ALA A 299 4.29 -9.43 4.71
C ALA A 299 5.26 -10.40 4.03
N VAL A 300 5.79 -11.33 4.83
CA VAL A 300 6.55 -12.50 4.40
C VAL A 300 5.84 -13.74 4.95
N ILE A 301 5.56 -14.71 4.09
CA ILE A 301 4.94 -15.98 4.46
C ILE A 301 5.88 -17.10 4.01
N ASP A 302 6.24 -17.94 4.96
CA ASP A 302 7.28 -18.96 4.87
C ASP A 302 8.60 -18.34 4.35
N ASP A 303 9.24 -18.95 3.36
CA ASP A 303 10.58 -18.56 2.91
C ASP A 303 10.58 -17.94 1.52
N ASP A 304 9.46 -17.96 0.79
CA ASP A 304 9.42 -17.60 -0.63
C ASP A 304 8.34 -16.58 -1.00
N TRP A 305 7.30 -16.40 -0.18
CA TRP A 305 6.19 -15.51 -0.51
C TRP A 305 6.31 -14.17 0.23
N ALA A 306 6.36 -13.08 -0.53
CA ALA A 306 6.37 -11.73 0.02
C ALA A 306 5.34 -10.83 -0.66
N THR A 307 4.92 -9.77 0.03
CA THR A 307 4.15 -8.69 -0.58
C THR A 307 4.59 -7.34 -0.07
N VAL A 308 4.63 -6.37 -0.98
CA VAL A 308 4.89 -4.95 -0.72
C VAL A 308 3.84 -4.14 -1.48
N GLY A 309 3.27 -3.11 -0.86
CA GLY A 309 2.27 -2.29 -1.53
C GLY A 309 1.66 -1.22 -0.65
N SER A 310 0.50 -0.74 -1.09
CA SER A 310 -0.21 0.37 -0.44
C SER A 310 -1.34 -0.07 0.50
N SER A 311 -1.74 -1.35 0.46
CA SER A 311 -2.96 -1.81 1.14
C SER A 311 -2.76 -2.09 2.62
N ASN A 312 -3.42 -1.31 3.48
CA ASN A 312 -3.54 -1.60 4.90
C ASN A 312 -4.41 -2.84 5.14
N VAL A 313 -4.21 -3.49 6.28
CA VAL A 313 -5.07 -4.57 6.77
C VAL A 313 -6.24 -3.98 7.57
N ASP A 314 -6.94 -3.02 6.95
CA ASP A 314 -8.09 -2.33 7.53
C ASP A 314 -9.30 -2.37 6.57
N GLY A 315 -10.47 -2.04 7.10
CA GLY A 315 -11.70 -2.02 6.32
C GLY A 315 -11.73 -0.97 5.20
N LEU A 316 -11.11 0.20 5.36
CA LEU A 316 -11.12 1.25 4.35
C LEU A 316 -10.28 0.85 3.14
N SER A 317 -9.08 0.33 3.38
CA SER A 317 -8.16 -0.15 2.36
C SER A 317 -8.71 -1.37 1.64
N LEU A 318 -9.18 -2.37 2.41
CA LEU A 318 -9.68 -3.61 1.81
C LEU A 318 -11.03 -3.42 1.10
N PHE A 319 -11.88 -2.47 1.52
CA PHE A 319 -13.26 -2.35 1.02
C PHE A 319 -13.63 -1.03 0.34
N LEU A 320 -12.78 0.01 0.33
CA LEU A 320 -13.13 1.30 -0.28
C LEU A 320 -12.05 1.92 -1.16
N ASN A 321 -10.80 2.00 -0.71
CA ASN A 321 -9.74 2.73 -1.41
C ASN A 321 -9.15 1.95 -2.58
N GLN A 322 -8.70 2.64 -3.62
CA GLN A 322 -7.93 1.98 -4.67
C GLN A 322 -6.53 1.68 -4.13
N GLU A 323 -6.12 0.41 -4.21
CA GLU A 323 -4.85 -0.07 -3.66
C GLU A 323 -4.08 -0.88 -4.70
N ALA A 324 -2.78 -1.00 -4.51
CA ALA A 324 -1.89 -1.77 -5.36
C ALA A 324 -0.78 -2.42 -4.53
N ASN A 325 -0.60 -3.72 -4.74
CA ASN A 325 0.49 -4.50 -4.17
C ASN A 325 1.23 -5.24 -5.28
N VAL A 326 2.51 -5.49 -5.06
CA VAL A 326 3.25 -6.54 -5.75
C VAL A 326 3.33 -7.73 -4.80
N VAL A 327 3.05 -8.91 -5.32
CA VAL A 327 3.25 -10.19 -4.63
C VAL A 327 4.43 -10.87 -5.30
N ILE A 328 5.45 -11.19 -4.54
CA ILE A 328 6.72 -11.75 -5.01
C ILE A 328 6.83 -13.19 -4.51
N LYS A 329 7.28 -14.07 -5.39
CA LYS A 329 7.70 -15.44 -5.11
C LYS A 329 9.17 -15.57 -5.42
N ASP A 330 9.99 -15.31 -4.42
CA ASP A 330 11.44 -15.39 -4.50
C ASP A 330 12.04 -15.45 -3.09
N ALA A 331 12.90 -16.43 -2.86
CA ALA A 331 13.45 -16.69 -1.53
C ALA A 331 14.44 -15.60 -1.08
N ALA A 332 15.24 -15.07 -2.00
CA ALA A 332 16.21 -14.03 -1.67
C ALA A 332 15.51 -12.71 -1.29
N PHE A 333 14.50 -12.32 -2.07
CA PHE A 333 13.66 -11.16 -1.77
C PHE A 333 12.91 -11.34 -0.45
N ALA A 334 12.27 -12.50 -0.24
CA ALA A 334 11.56 -12.80 1.00
C ALA A 334 12.48 -12.75 2.22
N GLN A 335 13.70 -13.29 2.10
CA GLN A 335 14.71 -13.25 3.17
C GLN A 335 15.19 -11.82 3.46
N SER A 336 15.43 -10.99 2.44
CA SER A 336 15.80 -9.59 2.61
C SER A 336 14.71 -8.80 3.35
N LEU A 337 13.45 -8.91 2.90
CA LEU A 337 12.33 -8.25 3.57
C LEU A 337 12.10 -8.78 5.00
N ARG A 338 12.27 -10.08 5.22
CA ARG A 338 12.20 -10.71 6.54
C ARG A 338 13.20 -10.07 7.50
N GLN A 339 14.46 -9.88 7.09
CA GLN A 339 15.49 -9.28 7.95
C GLN A 339 15.09 -7.87 8.41
N HIS A 340 14.50 -7.06 7.53
CA HIS A 340 13.96 -5.75 7.91
C HIS A 340 12.83 -5.85 8.94
N ILE A 341 11.88 -6.79 8.76
CA ILE A 341 10.75 -6.98 9.68
C ILE A 341 11.25 -7.50 11.04
N GLU A 342 12.17 -8.47 11.05
CA GLU A 342 12.75 -9.03 12.28
C GLU A 342 13.55 -7.99 13.08
N ALA A 343 14.30 -7.12 12.40
CA ALA A 343 14.96 -5.98 13.04
C ALA A 343 13.95 -5.01 13.67
N ALA A 344 12.86 -4.69 12.96
CA ALA A 344 11.80 -3.84 13.49
C ALA A 344 11.02 -4.50 14.64
N ILE A 345 10.88 -5.83 14.64
CA ILE A 345 10.33 -6.60 15.76
C ILE A 345 11.24 -6.50 16.99
N ALA A 346 12.57 -6.59 16.80
CA ALA A 346 13.53 -6.48 17.90
C ALA A 346 13.51 -5.08 18.57
N ASP A 347 13.21 -4.04 17.80
CA ASP A 347 13.01 -2.67 18.28
C ASP A 347 11.60 -2.43 18.88
N GLY A 348 10.68 -3.39 18.71
CA GLY A 348 9.27 -3.27 19.09
C GLY A 348 8.96 -3.76 20.50
N LYS A 349 7.82 -3.31 21.05
CA LYS A 349 7.28 -3.82 22.30
C LYS A 349 6.46 -5.07 22.04
N VAL A 350 6.93 -6.23 22.51
CA VAL A 350 6.14 -7.47 22.51
C VAL A 350 4.94 -7.30 23.42
N ILE A 351 3.75 -7.63 22.90
CA ILE A 351 2.50 -7.57 23.66
C ILE A 351 2.14 -8.95 24.18
N THR A 352 1.86 -9.01 25.47
CA THR A 352 1.52 -10.20 26.22
C THR A 352 0.07 -10.13 26.71
N TYR A 353 -0.40 -11.23 27.30
CA TYR A 353 -1.70 -11.22 27.97
C TYR A 353 -1.72 -10.32 29.20
N ASP A 354 -0.64 -10.26 29.96
CA ASP A 354 -0.51 -9.47 31.18
C ASP A 354 -0.65 -7.96 30.89
N ASP A 355 -0.22 -7.52 29.70
CA ASP A 355 -0.43 -6.15 29.23
C ASP A 355 -1.93 -5.79 29.18
N PHE A 356 -2.83 -6.76 28.99
CA PHE A 356 -4.27 -6.56 29.02
C PHE A 356 -4.88 -6.79 30.40
N GLU A 357 -4.32 -7.69 31.21
CA GLU A 357 -4.80 -7.95 32.57
C GLU A 357 -4.85 -6.67 33.42
N HIS A 358 -3.83 -5.82 33.28
CA HIS A 358 -3.70 -4.56 34.02
C HIS A 358 -4.47 -3.38 33.38
N VAL A 359 -5.07 -3.57 32.20
CA VAL A 359 -5.93 -2.55 31.59
C VAL A 359 -7.27 -2.54 32.31
N GLY A 360 -7.53 -1.46 33.05
CA GLY A 360 -8.79 -1.28 33.78
C GLY A 360 -10.03 -1.47 32.91
N HIS A 361 -11.10 -2.01 33.51
CA HIS A 361 -12.33 -2.41 32.81
C HIS A 361 -12.92 -1.29 31.92
N VAL A 362 -12.84 -0.04 32.36
CA VAL A 362 -13.31 1.13 31.58
C VAL A 362 -12.59 1.24 30.24
N ARG A 363 -11.25 1.08 30.24
CA ARG A 363 -10.44 1.17 29.04
C ARG A 363 -10.68 -0.02 28.09
N ARG A 364 -10.89 -1.22 28.63
CA ARG A 364 -11.30 -2.39 27.83
C ARG A 364 -12.65 -2.18 27.15
N ILE A 365 -13.64 -1.67 27.88
CA ILE A 365 -14.95 -1.30 27.31
C ILE A 365 -14.78 -0.22 26.23
N GLY A 366 -13.89 0.74 26.46
CA GLY A 366 -13.52 1.76 25.47
C GLY A 366 -13.06 1.16 24.14
N TYR A 367 -12.22 0.12 24.15
CA TYR A 367 -11.78 -0.58 22.94
C TYR A 367 -12.93 -1.26 22.18
N GLU A 368 -13.83 -1.92 22.90
CA GLU A 368 -15.01 -2.54 22.29
C GLU A 368 -15.96 -1.49 21.69
N ILE A 369 -16.17 -0.37 22.38
CA ILE A 369 -16.93 0.77 21.84
C ILE A 369 -16.27 1.33 20.58
N ALA A 370 -14.95 1.52 20.60
CA ALA A 370 -14.18 1.96 19.44
C ALA A 370 -14.39 1.02 18.24
N PHE A 371 -14.33 -0.30 18.47
CA PHE A 371 -14.60 -1.30 17.44
C PHE A 371 -16.05 -1.24 16.92
N VAL A 372 -17.04 -1.05 17.79
CA VAL A 372 -18.45 -0.90 17.39
C VAL A 372 -18.64 0.35 16.55
N LEU A 373 -18.09 1.50 16.96
CA LEU A 373 -18.13 2.75 16.21
C LEU A 373 -17.46 2.60 14.84
N TYR A 374 -16.28 1.98 14.81
CA TYR A 374 -15.58 1.64 13.57
C TYR A 374 -16.45 0.77 12.65
N LYS A 375 -17.09 -0.28 13.19
CA LYS A 375 -17.98 -1.16 12.42
C LYS A 375 -19.18 -0.39 11.85
N LEU A 376 -19.78 0.52 12.62
CA LEU A 376 -20.87 1.36 12.16
C LEU A 376 -20.43 2.30 11.04
N LEU A 377 -19.30 2.98 11.21
CA LEU A 377 -18.69 3.81 10.15
C LEU A 377 -18.43 2.99 8.88
N MET A 378 -17.85 1.80 9.02
CA MET A 378 -17.61 0.91 7.88
C MET A 378 -18.90 0.43 7.22
N ARG A 379 -20.00 0.23 7.94
CA ARG A 379 -21.30 -0.12 7.35
C ARG A 379 -21.87 1.02 6.50
N VAL A 380 -21.71 2.26 6.96
CA VAL A 380 -22.11 3.46 6.24
C VAL A 380 -21.27 3.61 4.98
N PHE A 381 -19.94 3.53 5.09
CA PHE A 381 -19.06 3.76 3.95
C PHE A 381 -19.00 2.58 2.96
N ALA A 382 -19.06 1.32 3.43
CA ALA A 382 -18.95 0.12 2.60
C ALA A 382 -20.30 -0.47 2.12
N VAL A 383 -21.41 0.28 2.27
CA VAL A 383 -22.76 -0.11 1.83
C VAL A 383 -23.11 -1.54 2.27
N GLY A 384 -23.10 -1.78 3.59
CA GLY A 384 -23.66 -3.00 4.20
C GLY A 384 -22.86 -4.30 4.08
N LYS A 385 -21.64 -4.32 3.50
CA LYS A 385 -20.86 -5.56 3.30
C LYS A 385 -19.84 -5.89 4.42
N TYR A 386 -19.74 -5.04 5.44
CA TYR A 386 -18.89 -5.26 6.62
C TYR A 386 -19.73 -5.92 7.74
N ALA A 387 -20.06 -7.21 7.57
CA ALA A 387 -20.82 -8.00 8.54
C ALA A 387 -19.91 -8.88 9.40
#